data_AF-A0A1B6NXQ4-F1
#
_entry.id   AF-A0A1B6NXQ4-F1
#
_cell.length_a   1.000
_cell.length_b   1.000
_cell.length_c   1.000
_cell.angle_alpha   90.00
_cell.angle_beta   90.00
_cell.angle_gamma   90.00
#
_symmetry.space_group_name_H-M   'P 1'
#
loop_
_entity.id
_entity.type
_entity.pdbx_description
1 polymer ?
#
loop_
_entity_poly.entity_id
_entity_poly.type
_entity_poly.pdbx_seq_one_letter_code
_entity_poly.pdbx_strand_id
1 'polypeptide(L)'
;MSDMSTHEPTNIIYTGVAGTGKTYRLLQIAKQYTDYLPETNNEALLGQLLQSLSWREVVCLIFLDLQSKKQDLVKVPELVNHIFFATKALQNDREKNLSNTAWSVLQMHSPTTSDTVSYKNRASQAYFDKDNSGAWYLLPESMVLLTELSQQLAEFQQAQRDNQSNQNQSMGQQRFSMVSFHQAYGYEEFVEGIRPVMSGSIHANSSHSSNTQMSYAVQDGAFLKLCQRAARDPQHRYAMLIDEINRANVSRVFGELLSLIEPDKRAGKPNAMTIHLAYSGRAFSVPANVDIYATMNTQDHSLAPLDMALRRRFRFIDCPPQPELLPIIGDIASATDRAQADTVDLSKLLTGLNMRITQTLGAEAQLGHAFLFSVDDLAQLQMVLVEQIIPQLAQAAGGQVAILQYIFRDEQQPLSTQFIHDSQTMINNDLYDPTSKNHATTQHQMFAEQGAFLGQSMNVGGYMMNPDLIAKTGEFGKPAIYQRLYE
;
A
#
# COMPACT_ATOMS: atom_id res chain seq x y z
N MET A 1 -1.19 27.34 0.33
CA MET A 1 -1.47 26.72 -0.98
C MET A 1 -0.60 27.43 -2.00
N SER A 2 0.61 26.92 -2.23
CA SER A 2 1.52 27.46 -3.24
C SER A 2 1.01 27.09 -4.64
N ASP A 3 1.00 28.08 -5.51
CA ASP A 3 0.47 28.08 -6.87
C ASP A 3 1.17 27.02 -7.75
N MET A 4 0.60 25.81 -7.86
CA MET A 4 1.15 24.69 -8.66
C MET A 4 0.94 24.86 -10.18
N SER A 5 0.31 25.97 -10.61
CA SER A 5 -0.06 26.24 -12.00
C SER A 5 1.09 26.70 -12.90
N THR A 6 2.25 27.06 -12.32
CA THR A 6 3.39 27.68 -13.05
C THR A 6 4.58 26.75 -13.29
N HIS A 7 4.52 25.47 -12.88
CA HIS A 7 5.66 24.55 -13.02
C HIS A 7 5.76 23.90 -14.41
N GLU A 8 6.97 23.83 -14.94
CA GLU A 8 7.27 23.13 -16.18
C GLU A 8 6.91 21.63 -16.09
N PRO A 9 6.50 21.00 -17.21
CA PRO A 9 6.31 19.56 -17.26
C PRO A 9 7.59 18.84 -16.87
N THR A 10 7.47 17.83 -16.02
CA THR A 10 8.59 17.12 -15.42
C THR A 10 8.70 15.70 -15.96
N ASN A 11 9.93 15.33 -16.33
CA ASN A 11 10.31 13.96 -16.68
C ASN A 11 11.49 13.53 -15.82
N ILE A 12 11.30 12.57 -14.92
CA ILE A 12 12.33 12.10 -13.99
C ILE A 12 12.40 10.57 -14.01
N ILE A 13 13.62 10.03 -14.06
CA ILE A 13 13.91 8.63 -13.78
C ILE A 13 14.71 8.57 -12.48
N TYR A 14 14.18 7.86 -11.49
CA TYR A 14 14.89 7.53 -10.26
C TYR A 14 15.74 6.28 -10.50
N THR A 15 17.05 6.41 -10.38
CA THR A 15 18.01 5.31 -10.55
C THR A 15 18.52 4.84 -9.20
N GLY A 16 19.02 3.61 -9.12
CA GLY A 16 19.74 3.11 -7.96
C GLY A 16 19.61 1.60 -7.83
N VAL A 17 20.39 1.04 -6.91
CA VAL A 17 20.41 -0.40 -6.62
C VAL A 17 19.09 -0.89 -6.01
N ALA A 18 18.89 -2.21 -5.98
CA ALA A 18 17.71 -2.82 -5.37
C ALA A 18 17.57 -2.41 -3.89
N GLY A 19 16.34 -2.18 -3.44
CA GLY A 19 16.05 -1.86 -2.04
C GLY A 19 16.31 -0.42 -1.59
N THR A 20 16.54 0.54 -2.50
CA THR A 20 16.76 1.97 -2.19
C THR A 20 15.46 2.79 -2.04
N GLY A 21 14.29 2.14 -2.04
CA GLY A 21 13.00 2.82 -1.83
C GLY A 21 12.44 3.56 -3.06
N LYS A 22 12.94 3.29 -4.27
CA LYS A 22 12.49 3.95 -5.51
C LYS A 22 10.99 3.80 -5.77
N THR A 23 10.45 2.58 -5.67
CA THR A 23 9.01 2.31 -5.83
C THR A 23 8.20 2.99 -4.73
N TYR A 24 8.68 2.99 -3.48
CA TYR A 24 8.07 3.76 -2.39
C TYR A 24 8.00 5.26 -2.73
N ARG A 25 9.07 5.82 -3.31
CA ARG A 25 9.09 7.22 -3.77
C ARG A 25 8.04 7.49 -4.85
N LEU A 26 7.86 6.59 -5.82
CA LEU A 26 6.75 6.71 -6.80
C LEU A 26 5.38 6.71 -6.10
N LEU A 27 5.18 5.86 -5.09
CA LEU A 27 3.94 5.83 -4.33
C LEU A 27 3.70 7.12 -3.54
N GLN A 28 4.75 7.75 -2.98
CA GLN A 28 4.63 9.05 -2.34
C GLN A 28 4.27 10.16 -3.34
N ILE A 29 4.82 10.09 -4.55
CA ILE A 29 4.43 11.00 -5.64
C ILE A 29 2.96 10.76 -6.00
N ALA A 30 2.51 9.51 -6.15
CA ALA A 30 1.12 9.19 -6.46
C ALA A 30 0.10 9.85 -5.50
N LYS A 31 0.43 9.91 -4.21
CA LYS A 31 -0.39 10.59 -3.20
C LYS A 31 -0.56 12.08 -3.48
N GLN A 32 0.44 12.76 -4.05
CA GLN A 32 0.36 14.18 -4.42
C GLN A 32 -0.58 14.43 -5.60
N TYR A 33 -0.83 13.41 -6.42
CA TYR A 33 -1.77 13.45 -7.56
C TYR A 33 -3.11 12.80 -7.23
N THR A 34 -3.37 12.52 -5.96
CA THR A 34 -4.65 11.99 -5.48
C THR A 34 -5.33 13.06 -4.67
N ASP A 35 -6.47 13.54 -5.15
CA ASP A 35 -7.35 14.29 -4.26
C ASP A 35 -8.02 13.33 -3.30
N TYR A 36 -8.17 13.75 -2.05
CA TYR A 36 -9.07 13.09 -1.12
C TYR A 36 -10.35 13.93 -1.12
N LEU A 37 -11.49 13.32 -1.46
CA LEU A 37 -12.76 13.99 -1.24
C LEU A 37 -12.85 14.29 0.27
N PRO A 38 -13.30 15.49 0.68
CA PRO A 38 -13.57 15.74 2.08
C PRO A 38 -14.59 14.69 2.53
N GLU A 39 -14.29 13.99 3.61
CA GLU A 39 -15.24 13.08 4.24
C GLU A 39 -16.55 13.84 4.43
N THR A 40 -17.66 13.33 3.89
CA THR A 40 -18.97 13.85 4.26
C THR A 40 -19.13 13.56 5.75
N ASN A 41 -18.79 14.52 6.60
CA ASN A 41 -18.72 14.32 8.04
C ASN A 41 -20.10 13.84 8.52
N ASN A 42 -20.15 12.64 9.10
CA ASN A 42 -21.40 12.06 9.61
C ASN A 42 -22.08 12.99 10.63
N GLU A 43 -21.30 13.82 11.32
CA GLU A 43 -21.80 14.86 12.22
C GLU A 43 -22.53 15.99 11.47
N ALA A 44 -22.06 16.37 10.27
CA ALA A 44 -22.70 17.38 9.44
C ALA A 44 -24.03 16.88 8.85
N LEU A 45 -24.06 15.62 8.37
CA LEU A 45 -25.29 14.95 7.93
C LEU A 45 -26.32 14.86 9.05
N LEU A 46 -25.85 14.47 10.25
CA LEU A 46 -26.72 14.40 11.42
C LEU A 46 -27.25 15.79 11.80
N GLY A 47 -26.37 16.80 11.75
CA GLY A 47 -26.75 18.19 11.99
C GLY A 47 -27.84 18.66 11.04
N GLN A 48 -27.72 18.37 9.74
CA GLN A 48 -28.70 18.75 8.72
C GLN A 48 -30.06 18.07 8.94
N LEU A 49 -30.07 16.76 9.26
CA LEU A 49 -31.30 16.03 9.56
C LEU A 49 -32.03 16.65 10.76
N LEU A 50 -31.31 16.98 11.82
CA LEU A 50 -31.90 17.45 13.07
C LEU A 50 -32.31 18.92 13.02
N GLN A 51 -31.73 19.74 12.14
CA GLN A 51 -31.94 21.18 12.13
C GLN A 51 -33.42 21.58 11.99
N SER A 52 -34.14 20.93 11.07
CA SER A 52 -35.56 21.22 10.78
C SER A 52 -36.55 20.56 11.74
N LEU A 53 -36.11 19.60 12.57
CA LEU A 53 -37.00 18.80 13.42
C LEU A 53 -37.31 19.49 14.76
N SER A 54 -38.53 19.30 15.23
CA SER A 54 -38.97 19.69 16.58
C SER A 54 -38.49 18.70 17.64
N TRP A 55 -38.52 19.10 18.93
CA TRP A 55 -38.17 18.19 20.03
C TRP A 55 -39.06 16.94 20.09
N ARG A 56 -40.33 17.05 19.69
CA ARG A 56 -41.23 15.90 19.53
C ARG A 56 -40.72 14.93 18.47
N GLU A 57 -40.42 15.44 17.28
CA GLU A 57 -39.92 14.62 16.16
C GLU A 57 -38.57 13.99 16.48
N VAL A 58 -37.65 14.71 17.13
CA VAL A 58 -36.37 14.11 17.57
C VAL A 58 -36.60 12.97 18.55
N VAL A 59 -37.53 13.10 19.50
CA VAL A 59 -37.88 11.99 20.40
C VAL A 59 -38.49 10.82 19.64
N CYS A 60 -39.45 11.06 18.73
CA CYS A 60 -40.00 10.00 17.87
C CYS A 60 -38.91 9.30 17.04
N LEU A 61 -37.95 10.06 16.49
CA LEU A 61 -36.86 9.55 15.66
C LEU A 61 -35.89 8.67 16.48
N ILE A 62 -35.67 8.99 17.76
CA ILE A 62 -34.93 8.13 18.70
C ILE A 62 -35.66 6.80 18.94
N PHE A 63 -36.97 6.84 19.16
CA PHE A 63 -37.77 5.62 19.33
C PHE A 63 -37.74 4.74 18.07
N LEU A 64 -37.84 5.33 16.89
CA LEU A 64 -37.73 4.61 15.62
C LEU A 64 -36.34 3.97 15.43
N ASP A 65 -35.26 4.69 15.78
CA ASP A 65 -33.90 4.15 15.71
C ASP A 65 -33.67 3.00 16.70
N LEU A 66 -34.16 3.13 17.94
CA LEU A 66 -34.03 2.09 18.97
C LEU A 66 -34.93 0.87 18.67
N GLN A 67 -36.11 1.08 18.11
CA GLN A 67 -37.00 -0.01 17.66
C GLN A 67 -36.35 -0.83 16.54
N SER A 68 -35.62 -0.18 15.62
CA SER A 68 -34.83 -0.89 14.59
C SER A 68 -33.74 -1.81 15.19
N LYS A 69 -33.29 -1.51 16.42
CA LYS A 69 -32.32 -2.28 17.21
C LYS A 69 -32.99 -3.27 18.19
N LYS A 70 -34.31 -3.50 18.05
CA LYS A 70 -35.15 -4.37 18.91
C LYS A 70 -35.27 -3.87 20.36
N GLN A 71 -35.23 -2.56 20.57
CA GLN A 71 -35.48 -1.94 21.87
C GLN A 71 -36.75 -1.07 21.82
N ASP A 72 -37.85 -1.58 22.38
CA ASP A 72 -39.15 -0.90 22.40
C ASP A 72 -39.38 -0.07 23.68
N LEU A 73 -38.64 -0.34 24.76
CA LEU A 73 -38.73 0.32 26.06
C LEU A 73 -37.49 1.18 26.32
N VAL A 74 -37.70 2.46 26.61
CA VAL A 74 -36.63 3.46 26.72
C VAL A 74 -36.80 4.29 28.00
N LYS A 75 -35.71 4.46 28.76
CA LYS A 75 -35.70 5.35 29.95
C LYS A 75 -35.23 6.76 29.56
N VAL A 76 -35.68 7.77 30.30
CA VAL A 76 -35.32 9.18 30.03
C VAL A 76 -33.79 9.44 29.99
N PRO A 77 -32.96 8.85 30.86
CA PRO A 77 -31.51 9.00 30.74
C PRO A 77 -30.94 8.44 29.42
N GLU A 78 -31.48 7.33 28.91
CA GLU A 78 -31.05 6.73 27.64
C GLU A 78 -31.43 7.62 26.45
N LEU A 79 -32.62 8.22 26.50
CA LEU A 79 -33.10 9.15 25.49
C LEU A 79 -32.22 10.41 25.43
N VAL A 80 -31.87 11.01 26.59
CA VAL A 80 -31.03 12.22 26.64
C VAL A 80 -29.60 11.94 26.19
N ASN A 81 -29.08 10.73 26.46
CA ASN A 81 -27.74 10.31 26.04
C ASN A 81 -27.68 9.85 24.57
N HIS A 82 -28.83 9.74 23.88
CA HIS A 82 -28.84 9.36 22.48
C HIS A 82 -28.20 10.45 21.61
N ILE A 83 -27.39 10.04 20.62
CA ILE A 83 -26.63 10.95 19.75
C ILE A 83 -27.52 12.01 19.08
N PHE A 84 -28.75 11.65 18.71
CA PHE A 84 -29.72 12.58 18.12
C PHE A 84 -30.21 13.66 19.10
N PHE A 85 -30.44 13.29 20.37
CA PHE A 85 -30.89 14.24 21.39
C PHE A 85 -29.76 15.19 21.78
N ALA A 86 -28.55 14.65 22.00
CA ALA A 86 -27.37 15.43 22.34
C ALA A 86 -27.01 16.43 21.23
N THR A 87 -27.04 15.99 19.95
CA THR A 87 -26.73 16.86 18.81
C THR A 87 -27.77 17.98 18.66
N LYS A 88 -29.07 17.69 18.83
CA LYS A 88 -30.13 18.71 18.81
C LYS A 88 -30.03 19.69 19.98
N ALA A 89 -29.57 19.23 21.15
CA ALA A 89 -29.35 20.10 22.31
C ALA A 89 -28.22 21.10 22.04
N LEU A 90 -27.10 20.62 21.47
CA LEU A 90 -25.97 21.46 21.06
C LEU A 90 -26.38 22.49 19.99
N GLN A 91 -27.14 22.10 18.98
CA GLN A 91 -27.63 23.02 17.93
C GLN A 91 -28.53 24.15 18.43
N ASN A 92 -29.22 23.91 19.55
CA ASN A 92 -30.12 24.87 20.17
C ASN A 92 -29.45 25.62 21.34
N ASP A 93 -28.12 25.52 21.50
CA ASP A 93 -27.33 26.10 22.59
C ASP A 93 -27.88 25.74 23.99
N ARG A 94 -28.34 24.48 24.17
CA ARG A 94 -28.90 24.00 25.43
C ARG A 94 -27.96 23.03 26.15
N GLU A 95 -27.45 23.47 27.29
CA GLU A 95 -26.56 22.64 28.14
C GLU A 95 -27.22 22.13 29.43
N LYS A 96 -28.36 22.71 29.83
CA LYS A 96 -29.03 22.41 31.12
C LYS A 96 -30.48 22.00 30.92
N ASN A 97 -31.04 21.28 31.90
CA ASN A 97 -32.46 20.85 31.94
C ASN A 97 -32.90 19.95 30.75
N LEU A 98 -31.98 19.17 30.20
CA LEU A 98 -32.23 18.25 29.09
C LEU A 98 -33.28 17.18 29.45
N SER A 99 -33.15 16.57 30.62
CA SER A 99 -34.12 15.59 31.13
C SER A 99 -35.52 16.20 31.31
N ASN A 100 -35.62 17.46 31.72
CA ASN A 100 -36.92 18.15 31.84
C ASN A 100 -37.56 18.38 30.47
N THR A 101 -36.75 18.65 29.44
CA THR A 101 -37.22 18.80 28.06
C THR A 101 -37.77 17.47 27.54
N ALA A 102 -37.04 16.37 27.74
CA ALA A 102 -37.50 15.03 27.37
C ALA A 102 -38.79 14.65 28.11
N TRP A 103 -38.84 14.85 29.44
CA TRP A 103 -40.04 14.60 30.24
C TRP A 103 -41.25 15.42 29.78
N SER A 104 -41.05 16.70 29.47
CA SER A 104 -42.13 17.57 29.00
C SER A 104 -42.72 17.07 27.68
N VAL A 105 -41.88 16.64 26.74
CA VAL A 105 -42.33 16.11 25.44
C VAL A 105 -43.10 14.80 25.63
N LEU A 106 -42.54 13.86 26.41
CA LEU A 106 -43.16 12.56 26.68
C LEU A 106 -44.52 12.68 27.39
N GLN A 107 -44.61 13.52 28.42
CA GLN A 107 -45.86 13.74 29.16
C GLN A 107 -46.91 14.48 28.32
N MET A 108 -46.50 15.49 27.55
CA MET A 108 -47.41 16.28 26.71
C MET A 108 -48.02 15.42 25.59
N HIS A 109 -47.29 14.45 25.06
CA HIS A 109 -47.74 13.57 23.98
C HIS A 109 -48.19 12.19 24.47
N SER A 110 -48.72 12.11 25.70
CA SER A 110 -49.31 10.89 26.28
C SER A 110 -50.83 10.82 26.09
N PRO A 111 -51.45 9.64 25.97
CA PRO A 111 -52.89 9.51 25.76
C PRO A 111 -53.65 9.87 27.03
N THR A 112 -54.81 10.53 26.93
CA THR A 112 -55.63 10.92 28.10
C THR A 112 -56.11 9.75 28.95
N THR A 113 -56.10 8.55 28.38
CA THR A 113 -56.46 7.28 28.99
C THR A 113 -55.28 6.57 29.67
N SER A 114 -54.08 7.17 29.69
CA SER A 114 -52.91 6.58 30.35
C SER A 114 -53.11 6.48 31.86
N ASP A 115 -52.93 5.27 32.40
CA ASP A 115 -53.01 4.98 33.84
C ASP A 115 -51.75 5.42 34.61
N THR A 116 -50.63 5.59 33.89
CA THR A 116 -49.30 5.79 34.47
C THR A 116 -48.79 7.23 34.35
N VAL A 117 -49.33 8.02 33.41
CA VAL A 117 -48.94 9.41 33.16
C VAL A 117 -50.07 10.37 33.56
N SER A 118 -49.84 11.14 34.63
CA SER A 118 -50.76 12.20 35.07
C SER A 118 -50.24 13.59 34.65
N TYR A 119 -50.71 14.07 33.49
CA TYR A 119 -50.38 15.40 32.97
C TYR A 119 -51.64 16.14 32.51
N LYS A 120 -51.76 17.44 32.85
CA LYS A 120 -52.97 18.24 32.59
C LYS A 120 -53.00 18.88 31.20
N ASN A 121 -51.84 19.26 30.65
CA ASN A 121 -51.75 20.04 29.41
C ASN A 121 -51.29 19.16 28.23
N ARG A 122 -52.10 18.19 27.83
CA ARG A 122 -51.74 17.23 26.78
C ARG A 122 -52.01 17.79 25.38
N ALA A 123 -51.19 17.41 24.42
CA ALA A 123 -51.43 17.65 23.01
C ALA A 123 -52.59 16.79 22.49
N SER A 124 -53.20 17.20 21.38
CA SER A 124 -54.28 16.45 20.74
C SER A 124 -53.85 15.08 20.22
N GLN A 125 -52.56 14.91 19.94
CA GLN A 125 -51.99 13.72 19.33
C GLN A 125 -51.01 13.04 20.28
N ALA A 126 -51.31 11.79 20.60
CA ALA A 126 -50.51 10.95 21.48
C ALA A 126 -49.53 10.10 20.67
N TYR A 127 -48.29 10.02 21.15
CA TYR A 127 -47.20 9.27 20.55
C TYR A 127 -46.59 8.28 21.52
N PHE A 128 -46.57 8.59 22.82
CA PHE A 128 -45.83 7.82 23.81
C PHE A 128 -46.72 7.45 24.98
N ASP A 129 -46.41 6.33 25.62
CA ASP A 129 -46.97 6.02 26.93
C ASP A 129 -45.91 5.34 27.80
N LYS A 130 -46.20 5.23 29.09
CA LYS A 130 -45.26 4.76 30.10
C LYS A 130 -45.75 3.47 30.72
N ASP A 131 -44.84 2.51 30.87
CA ASP A 131 -45.14 1.24 31.53
C ASP A 131 -45.05 1.35 33.07
N ASN A 132 -45.37 0.25 33.75
CA ASN A 132 -45.27 0.15 35.21
C ASN A 132 -43.82 0.14 35.73
N SER A 133 -42.82 -0.09 34.87
CA SER A 133 -41.41 -0.14 35.23
C SER A 133 -40.74 1.23 35.20
N GLY A 134 -41.40 2.24 34.65
CA GLY A 134 -40.85 3.58 34.49
C GLY A 134 -40.32 3.89 33.09
N ALA A 135 -40.37 2.92 32.18
CA ALA A 135 -39.91 3.04 30.81
C ALA A 135 -41.03 3.53 29.88
N TRP A 136 -40.63 4.21 28.81
CA TRP A 136 -41.52 4.76 27.80
C TRP A 136 -41.48 3.90 26.55
N TYR A 137 -42.61 3.83 25.85
CA TYR A 137 -42.74 3.14 24.57
C TYR A 137 -43.54 3.99 23.59
N LEU A 138 -43.34 3.71 22.30
CA LEU A 138 -44.05 4.35 21.20
C LEU A 138 -45.39 3.63 20.95
N LEU A 139 -46.48 4.37 20.83
CA LEU A 139 -47.81 3.81 20.61
C LEU A 139 -47.93 3.25 19.18
N PRO A 140 -48.47 2.03 18.99
CA PRO A 140 -48.66 1.45 17.65
C PRO A 140 -49.47 2.34 16.69
N GLU A 141 -50.48 3.05 17.21
CA GLU A 141 -51.35 3.94 16.44
C GLU A 141 -50.59 5.16 15.92
N SER A 142 -49.52 5.56 16.59
CA SER A 142 -48.69 6.69 16.20
C SER A 142 -47.78 6.38 15.01
N MET A 143 -47.53 5.10 14.69
CA MET A 143 -46.64 4.69 13.60
C MET A 143 -47.09 5.21 12.24
N VAL A 144 -48.41 5.28 12.00
CA VAL A 144 -48.97 5.81 10.74
C VAL A 144 -48.59 7.30 10.56
N LEU A 145 -48.52 8.04 11.65
CA LEU A 145 -48.17 9.47 11.67
C LEU A 145 -46.68 9.73 11.51
N LEU A 146 -45.84 8.70 11.64
CA LEU A 146 -44.38 8.80 11.61
C LEU A 146 -43.77 8.31 10.29
N THR A 147 -44.60 8.07 9.27
CA THR A 147 -44.17 7.56 7.96
C THR A 147 -43.12 8.45 7.28
N GLU A 148 -43.29 9.77 7.34
CA GLU A 148 -42.31 10.72 6.76
C GLU A 148 -41.00 10.74 7.56
N LEU A 149 -41.10 10.69 8.88
CA LEU A 149 -39.94 10.70 9.78
C LEU A 149 -39.14 9.39 9.68
N SER A 150 -39.82 8.25 9.49
CA SER A 150 -39.17 6.96 9.27
C SER A 150 -38.48 6.90 7.91
N GLN A 151 -39.04 7.55 6.88
CA GLN A 151 -38.36 7.72 5.60
C GLN A 151 -37.08 8.55 5.73
N GLN A 152 -37.14 9.70 6.43
CA GLN A 152 -35.96 10.54 6.67
C GLN A 152 -34.87 9.80 7.45
N LEU A 153 -35.25 8.99 8.45
CA LEU A 153 -34.31 8.13 9.18
C LEU A 153 -33.68 7.06 8.26
N ALA A 154 -34.47 6.43 7.39
CA ALA A 154 -33.97 5.44 6.44
C ALA A 154 -32.99 6.04 5.42
N GLU A 155 -33.29 7.24 4.91
CA GLU A 155 -32.41 8.00 4.01
C GLU A 155 -31.10 8.38 4.71
N PHE A 156 -31.16 8.84 5.96
CA PHE A 156 -29.97 9.11 6.76
C PHE A 156 -29.12 7.86 7.02
N GLN A 157 -29.74 6.75 7.44
CA GLN A 157 -29.04 5.48 7.65
C GLN A 157 -28.44 4.93 6.35
N GLN A 158 -29.12 5.13 5.21
CA GLN A 158 -28.58 4.76 3.90
C GLN A 158 -27.38 5.64 3.53
N ALA A 159 -27.45 6.97 3.72
CA ALA A 159 -26.33 7.87 3.51
C ALA A 159 -25.11 7.52 4.39
N GLN A 160 -25.35 7.09 5.64
CA GLN A 160 -24.28 6.58 6.51
C GLN A 160 -23.68 5.27 5.99
N ARG A 161 -24.49 4.34 5.50
CA ARG A 161 -24.02 3.08 4.88
C ARG A 161 -23.27 3.34 3.58
N ASP A 162 -23.69 4.32 2.79
CA ASP A 162 -23.02 4.73 1.56
C ASP A 162 -21.68 5.41 1.89
N ASN A 163 -21.60 6.22 2.95
CA ASN A 163 -20.34 6.72 3.48
C ASN A 163 -19.41 5.58 3.95
N GLN A 164 -19.92 4.61 4.73
CA GLN A 164 -19.12 3.48 5.23
C GLN A 164 -18.68 2.51 4.12
N SER A 165 -19.52 2.24 3.12
CA SER A 165 -19.15 1.41 1.98
C SER A 165 -18.16 2.12 1.06
N ASN A 166 -18.28 3.45 0.92
CA ASN A 166 -17.28 4.29 0.27
C ASN A 166 -15.99 4.50 1.10
N GLN A 167 -15.89 4.08 2.37
CA GLN A 167 -14.60 4.14 3.09
C GLN A 167 -13.53 3.22 2.46
N ASN A 168 -13.93 2.17 1.75
CA ASN A 168 -13.00 1.32 0.98
C ASN A 168 -12.80 1.79 -0.48
N GLN A 169 -13.53 2.81 -0.93
CA GLN A 169 -13.45 3.38 -2.28
C GLN A 169 -13.38 4.93 -2.31
N SER A 170 -13.01 5.56 -1.20
CA SER A 170 -12.70 7.00 -1.11
C SER A 170 -11.29 7.27 -1.64
N MET A 171 -11.02 6.78 -2.85
CA MET A 171 -10.04 7.42 -3.70
C MET A 171 -10.78 8.61 -4.29
N GLY A 172 -10.44 9.85 -3.89
CA GLY A 172 -10.85 10.98 -4.70
C GLY A 172 -10.21 10.89 -6.09
N GLN A 173 -10.45 11.88 -6.93
CA GLN A 173 -10.04 11.81 -8.33
C GLN A 173 -8.52 11.57 -8.45
N GLN A 174 -8.14 10.33 -8.76
CA GLN A 174 -6.73 9.96 -8.95
C GLN A 174 -6.24 10.52 -10.27
N ARG A 175 -5.44 11.58 -10.25
CA ARG A 175 -4.86 12.18 -11.46
C ARG A 175 -3.57 11.50 -11.91
N PHE A 176 -3.39 10.23 -11.59
CA PHE A 176 -2.21 9.48 -12.05
C PHE A 176 -2.59 8.16 -12.72
N SER A 177 -1.65 7.59 -13.45
CA SER A 177 -1.69 6.21 -13.94
C SER A 177 -0.37 5.55 -13.59
N MET A 178 -0.42 4.40 -12.92
CA MET A 178 0.76 3.62 -12.56
C MET A 178 0.82 2.34 -13.39
N VAL A 179 1.98 2.08 -14.00
CA VAL A 179 2.25 0.86 -14.77
C VAL A 179 3.61 0.31 -14.36
N SER A 180 3.81 -0.99 -14.54
CA SER A 180 5.11 -1.64 -14.36
C SER A 180 5.53 -2.27 -15.69
N PHE A 181 6.72 -1.90 -16.15
CA PHE A 181 7.27 -2.43 -17.40
C PHE A 181 7.84 -3.82 -17.17
N HIS A 182 7.62 -4.67 -18.16
CA HIS A 182 8.12 -6.04 -18.22
C HIS A 182 8.38 -6.39 -19.69
N GLN A 183 9.08 -7.50 -19.94
CA GLN A 183 9.58 -7.82 -21.28
C GLN A 183 8.48 -7.91 -22.37
N ALA A 184 7.26 -8.26 -21.98
CA ALA A 184 6.10 -8.36 -22.88
C ALA A 184 5.28 -7.05 -22.99
N TYR A 185 5.61 -6.02 -22.21
CA TYR A 185 4.90 -4.75 -22.24
C TYR A 185 5.29 -3.94 -23.48
N GLY A 186 4.30 -3.60 -24.30
CA GLY A 186 4.50 -3.03 -25.62
C GLY A 186 3.81 -1.69 -25.85
N TYR A 187 3.81 -1.28 -27.11
CA TYR A 187 3.16 -0.08 -27.58
C TYR A 187 1.62 -0.18 -27.42
N GLU A 188 1.09 -1.39 -27.62
CA GLU A 188 -0.33 -1.70 -27.62
C GLU A 188 -0.99 -1.52 -26.24
N GLU A 189 -0.23 -1.71 -25.15
CA GLU A 189 -0.71 -1.50 -23.78
C GLU A 189 -0.51 -0.04 -23.31
N PHE A 190 0.53 0.62 -23.79
CA PHE A 190 0.93 1.96 -23.33
C PHE A 190 0.26 3.08 -24.12
N VAL A 191 0.26 2.97 -25.45
CA VAL A 191 -0.20 3.99 -26.37
C VAL A 191 -1.56 3.63 -26.94
N GLU A 192 -1.65 2.71 -27.90
CA GLU A 192 -2.92 2.20 -28.41
C GLU A 192 -2.71 0.85 -29.12
N GLY A 193 -3.71 -0.02 -29.07
CA GLY A 193 -3.63 -1.35 -29.66
C GLY A 193 -4.98 -1.86 -30.15
N ILE A 194 -4.95 -2.78 -31.10
CA ILE A 194 -6.15 -3.44 -31.60
C ILE A 194 -6.54 -4.55 -30.62
N ARG A 195 -7.78 -4.52 -30.13
CA ARG A 195 -8.34 -5.55 -29.24
C ARG A 195 -9.64 -6.09 -29.81
N PRO A 196 -9.90 -7.39 -29.64
CA PRO A 196 -11.18 -7.95 -30.06
C PRO A 196 -12.30 -7.50 -29.14
N VAL A 197 -13.47 -7.24 -29.72
CA VAL A 197 -14.69 -6.84 -29.03
C VAL A 197 -15.82 -7.75 -29.49
N MET A 198 -16.55 -8.32 -28.54
CA MET A 198 -17.72 -9.15 -28.83
C MET A 198 -18.90 -8.24 -29.17
N SER A 199 -19.35 -8.26 -30.42
CA SER A 199 -20.59 -7.59 -30.81
C SER A 199 -21.76 -8.56 -30.59
N GLY A 200 -22.48 -8.40 -29.47
CA GLY A 200 -23.77 -9.06 -29.26
C GLY A 200 -24.14 -9.33 -27.80
N SER A 201 -24.94 -8.43 -27.21
CA SER A 201 -25.93 -8.71 -26.13
C SER A 201 -26.69 -7.43 -25.77
N ILE A 202 -27.35 -6.80 -26.75
CA ILE A 202 -28.41 -5.83 -26.46
C ILE A 202 -29.57 -6.19 -27.38
N HIS A 203 -30.52 -6.92 -26.79
CA HIS A 203 -31.91 -7.19 -27.18
C HIS A 203 -32.23 -8.66 -26.90
N ALA A 204 -32.52 -8.94 -25.62
CA ALA A 204 -33.35 -10.05 -25.25
C ALA A 204 -34.67 -9.95 -26.04
N ASN A 205 -35.06 -11.09 -26.64
CA ASN A 205 -36.32 -11.37 -27.37
C ASN A 205 -36.15 -11.56 -28.88
N SER A 206 -35.29 -12.50 -29.29
CA SER A 206 -35.62 -13.38 -30.42
C SER A 206 -34.75 -14.64 -30.40
N SER A 207 -35.42 -15.77 -30.51
CA SER A 207 -34.88 -17.12 -30.58
C SER A 207 -34.02 -17.33 -31.83
N HIS A 208 -32.90 -18.02 -31.64
CA HIS A 208 -32.07 -18.73 -32.64
C HIS A 208 -31.27 -17.89 -33.66
N SER A 209 -30.09 -17.43 -33.26
CA SER A 209 -28.82 -17.64 -34.00
C SER A 209 -27.62 -17.14 -33.18
N SER A 210 -26.85 -18.06 -32.61
CA SER A 210 -25.61 -17.77 -31.90
C SER A 210 -24.48 -17.54 -32.89
N ASN A 211 -24.40 -16.32 -33.44
CA ASN A 211 -23.19 -15.86 -34.12
C ASN A 211 -22.72 -14.58 -33.45
N THR A 212 -22.04 -14.74 -32.32
CA THR A 212 -21.27 -13.65 -31.70
C THR A 212 -20.17 -13.26 -32.67
N GLN A 213 -20.38 -12.20 -33.45
CA GLN A 213 -19.40 -11.73 -34.41
C GLN A 213 -18.28 -11.00 -33.66
N MET A 214 -17.07 -11.54 -33.71
CA MET A 214 -15.87 -10.93 -33.15
C MET A 214 -15.47 -9.75 -34.06
N SER A 215 -15.50 -8.54 -33.52
CA SER A 215 -15.01 -7.34 -34.18
C SER A 215 -13.67 -6.91 -33.56
N TYR A 216 -12.89 -6.08 -34.27
CA TYR A 216 -11.64 -5.53 -33.77
C TYR A 216 -11.79 -4.02 -33.59
N ALA A 217 -11.45 -3.50 -32.42
CA ALA A 217 -11.47 -2.07 -32.14
C ALA A 217 -10.10 -1.61 -31.65
N VAL A 218 -9.70 -0.41 -32.07
CA VAL A 218 -8.52 0.27 -31.50
C VAL A 218 -8.90 0.75 -30.10
N GLN A 219 -8.09 0.41 -29.11
CA GLN A 219 -8.26 0.80 -27.73
C GLN A 219 -7.06 1.61 -27.25
N ASP A 220 -7.36 2.65 -26.46
CA ASP A 220 -6.35 3.52 -25.88
C ASP A 220 -5.62 2.81 -24.74
N GLY A 221 -4.30 2.90 -24.77
CA GLY A 221 -3.39 2.45 -23.72
C GLY A 221 -3.38 3.39 -22.52
N ALA A 222 -2.60 3.01 -21.51
CA ALA A 222 -2.55 3.70 -20.22
C ALA A 222 -2.15 5.19 -20.36
N PHE A 223 -1.14 5.49 -21.18
CA PHE A 223 -0.61 6.83 -21.34
C PHE A 223 -1.57 7.75 -22.11
N LEU A 224 -2.20 7.26 -23.19
CA LEU A 224 -3.17 8.05 -23.94
C LEU A 224 -4.42 8.34 -23.11
N LYS A 225 -4.93 7.37 -22.36
CA LYS A 225 -6.05 7.57 -21.42
C LYS A 225 -5.72 8.66 -20.39
N LEU A 226 -4.52 8.64 -19.83
CA LEU A 226 -4.06 9.68 -18.89
C LEU A 226 -3.99 11.05 -19.57
N CYS A 227 -3.38 11.14 -20.75
CA CYS A 227 -3.26 12.40 -21.50
C CYS A 227 -4.63 12.99 -21.87
N GLN A 228 -5.60 12.16 -22.25
CA GLN A 228 -6.95 12.64 -22.54
C GLN A 228 -7.65 13.22 -21.31
N ARG A 229 -7.45 12.61 -20.14
CA ARG A 229 -7.97 13.13 -18.87
C ARG A 229 -7.30 14.47 -18.55
N ALA A 230 -5.97 14.55 -18.67
CA ALA A 230 -5.21 15.77 -18.45
C ALA A 230 -5.61 16.92 -19.41
N ALA A 231 -5.87 16.61 -20.68
CA ALA A 231 -6.30 17.59 -21.67
C ALA A 231 -7.69 18.18 -21.37
N ARG A 232 -8.59 17.39 -20.76
CA ARG A 232 -9.93 17.83 -20.34
C ARG A 232 -9.92 18.64 -19.04
N ASP A 233 -8.81 18.60 -18.32
CA ASP A 233 -8.65 19.24 -17.02
C ASP A 233 -7.29 19.99 -16.92
N PRO A 234 -7.13 21.11 -17.66
CA PRO A 234 -5.85 21.83 -17.72
C PRO A 234 -5.44 22.51 -16.41
N GLN A 235 -6.37 22.65 -15.46
CA GLN A 235 -6.15 23.31 -14.17
C GLN A 235 -5.36 22.43 -13.19
N HIS A 236 -5.42 21.11 -13.37
CA HIS A 236 -4.74 20.16 -12.49
C HIS A 236 -3.63 19.41 -13.22
N ARG A 237 -2.63 18.99 -12.46
CA ARG A 237 -1.53 18.17 -12.97
C ARG A 237 -1.87 16.70 -12.90
N TYR A 238 -1.35 15.94 -13.85
CA TYR A 238 -1.52 14.50 -13.97
C TYR A 238 -0.16 13.81 -14.01
N ALA A 239 -0.03 12.59 -13.48
CA ALA A 239 1.24 11.87 -13.44
C ALA A 239 1.18 10.48 -14.08
N MET A 240 2.12 10.20 -14.97
CA MET A 240 2.45 8.86 -15.43
C MET A 240 3.56 8.30 -14.54
N LEU A 241 3.27 7.22 -13.82
CA LEU A 241 4.21 6.55 -12.94
C LEU A 241 4.61 5.21 -13.58
N ILE A 242 5.89 5.03 -13.88
CA ILE A 242 6.41 3.86 -14.59
C ILE A 242 7.43 3.15 -13.70
N ASP A 243 7.06 1.99 -13.17
CA ASP A 243 8.00 1.17 -12.40
C ASP A 243 8.84 0.29 -13.36
N GLU A 244 10.12 0.14 -13.06
CA GLU A 244 11.07 -0.73 -13.78
C GLU A 244 11.19 -0.41 -15.28
N ILE A 245 11.38 0.87 -15.63
CA ILE A 245 11.33 1.34 -17.03
C ILE A 245 12.31 0.61 -17.96
N ASN A 246 13.44 0.11 -17.45
CA ASN A 246 14.43 -0.62 -18.24
C ASN A 246 14.00 -2.06 -18.57
N ARG A 247 12.95 -2.62 -17.96
CA ARG A 247 12.49 -4.00 -18.21
C ARG A 247 11.74 -4.19 -19.52
N ALA A 248 11.46 -3.11 -20.24
CA ALA A 248 10.89 -3.13 -21.58
C ALA A 248 11.76 -2.33 -22.56
N ASN A 249 11.61 -2.57 -23.86
CA ASN A 249 12.23 -1.73 -24.88
C ASN A 249 11.48 -0.39 -24.94
N VAL A 250 11.96 0.59 -24.17
CA VAL A 250 11.29 1.88 -23.99
C VAL A 250 11.06 2.62 -25.30
N SER A 251 12.01 2.57 -26.23
CA SER A 251 11.86 3.19 -27.56
C SER A 251 10.68 2.59 -28.34
N ARG A 252 10.47 1.27 -28.22
CA ARG A 252 9.32 0.59 -28.83
C ARG A 252 8.01 0.89 -28.11
N VAL A 253 8.03 0.94 -26.78
CA VAL A 253 6.82 1.23 -25.98
C VAL A 253 6.29 2.63 -26.23
N PHE A 254 7.16 3.65 -26.27
CA PHE A 254 6.76 5.02 -26.56
C PHE A 254 6.50 5.28 -28.05
N GLY A 255 7.14 4.52 -28.94
CA GLY A 255 6.97 4.65 -30.38
C GLY A 255 7.14 6.09 -30.86
N GLU A 256 6.14 6.60 -31.57
CA GLU A 256 6.10 7.97 -32.09
C GLU A 256 5.99 9.06 -31.00
N LEU A 257 5.52 8.72 -29.79
CA LEU A 257 5.38 9.66 -28.68
C LEU A 257 6.72 10.08 -28.08
N LEU A 258 7.79 9.34 -28.40
CA LEU A 258 9.12 9.58 -27.85
C LEU A 258 9.61 11.02 -28.09
N SER A 259 9.18 11.68 -29.16
CA SER A 259 9.50 13.09 -29.40
C SER A 259 8.57 14.07 -28.68
N LEU A 260 7.33 13.68 -28.39
CA LEU A 260 6.31 14.53 -27.77
C LEU A 260 6.43 14.64 -26.25
N ILE A 261 7.11 13.68 -25.60
CA ILE A 261 7.34 13.73 -24.17
C ILE A 261 8.34 14.84 -23.77
N GLU A 262 9.05 15.45 -24.72
CA GLU A 262 9.96 16.56 -24.44
C GLU A 262 9.17 17.78 -23.92
N PRO A 263 9.58 18.40 -22.79
CA PRO A 263 8.81 19.46 -22.15
C PRO A 263 8.40 20.63 -23.06
N ASP A 264 9.22 21.02 -24.02
CA ASP A 264 9.00 22.15 -24.93
C ASP A 264 8.05 21.82 -26.11
N LYS A 265 7.89 20.54 -26.44
CA LYS A 265 7.08 20.04 -27.56
C LYS A 265 5.65 19.66 -27.19
N ARG A 266 5.29 19.83 -25.92
CA ARG A 266 3.96 19.53 -25.41
C ARG A 266 2.94 20.58 -25.81
N ALA A 267 1.67 20.19 -25.86
CA ALA A 267 0.56 21.11 -26.11
C ALA A 267 0.56 22.24 -25.07
N GLY A 268 0.47 23.48 -25.54
CA GLY A 268 0.53 24.69 -24.70
C GLY A 268 1.94 25.24 -24.45
N LYS A 269 2.98 24.67 -25.08
CA LYS A 269 4.37 25.15 -25.02
C LYS A 269 4.82 25.76 -26.37
N PRO A 270 5.90 26.57 -26.40
CA PRO A 270 6.29 27.33 -27.59
C PRO A 270 6.54 26.48 -28.84
N ASN A 271 7.08 25.27 -28.68
CA ASN A 271 7.42 24.35 -29.78
C ASN A 271 6.42 23.19 -29.90
N ALA A 272 5.16 23.41 -29.53
CA ALA A 272 4.13 22.38 -29.50
C ALA A 272 4.08 21.57 -30.81
N MET A 273 4.18 20.25 -30.69
CA MET A 273 4.18 19.32 -31.81
C MET A 273 2.97 18.40 -31.73
N THR A 274 2.44 18.03 -32.89
CA THR A 274 1.34 17.07 -33.04
C THR A 274 1.76 16.00 -34.04
N ILE A 275 1.41 14.75 -33.78
CA ILE A 275 1.67 13.61 -34.67
C ILE A 275 0.39 12.82 -34.90
N HIS A 276 0.39 11.97 -35.93
CA HIS A 276 -0.68 11.02 -36.17
C HIS A 276 -0.30 9.66 -35.58
N LEU A 277 -1.20 9.06 -34.80
CA LEU A 277 -0.97 7.75 -34.18
C LEU A 277 -1.09 6.61 -35.20
N ALA A 278 -0.28 5.57 -35.01
CA ALA A 278 -0.11 4.50 -36.00
C ALA A 278 -1.39 3.68 -36.29
N TYR A 279 -2.22 3.36 -35.29
CA TYR A 279 -3.39 2.50 -35.50
C TYR A 279 -4.65 3.31 -35.82
N SER A 280 -4.92 4.34 -35.04
CA SER A 280 -6.14 5.15 -35.17
C SER A 280 -6.03 6.27 -36.21
N GLY A 281 -4.81 6.68 -36.58
CA GLY A 281 -4.56 7.83 -37.47
C GLY A 281 -4.92 9.19 -36.86
N ARG A 282 -5.43 9.24 -35.63
CA ARG A 282 -5.86 10.50 -35.00
C ARG A 282 -4.64 11.36 -34.66
N ALA A 283 -4.82 12.67 -34.78
CA ALA A 283 -3.84 13.64 -34.33
C ALA A 283 -3.73 13.63 -32.79
N PHE A 284 -2.51 13.59 -32.27
CA PHE A 284 -2.23 13.53 -30.84
C PHE A 284 -1.04 14.42 -30.46
N SER A 285 -1.14 15.05 -29.28
CA SER A 285 -0.08 15.81 -28.64
C SER A 285 -0.14 15.55 -27.12
N VAL A 286 1.02 15.54 -26.46
CA VAL A 286 1.11 15.34 -25.00
C VAL A 286 0.79 16.66 -24.28
N PRO A 287 -0.15 16.70 -23.33
CA PRO A 287 -0.47 17.92 -22.59
C PRO A 287 0.66 18.41 -21.67
N ALA A 288 0.81 19.72 -21.53
CA ALA A 288 1.84 20.32 -20.66
C ALA A 288 1.64 20.07 -19.15
N ASN A 289 0.43 19.71 -18.73
CA ASN A 289 0.09 19.37 -17.33
C ASN A 289 0.27 17.88 -16.99
N VAL A 290 0.91 17.09 -17.86
CA VAL A 290 1.32 15.70 -17.55
C VAL A 290 2.74 15.70 -17.01
N ASP A 291 3.03 14.89 -16.01
CA ASP A 291 4.36 14.61 -15.50
C ASP A 291 4.68 13.13 -15.69
N ILE A 292 5.95 12.78 -15.92
CA ILE A 292 6.38 11.40 -16.10
C ILE A 292 7.46 11.11 -15.06
N TYR A 293 7.16 10.17 -14.17
CA TYR A 293 8.11 9.66 -13.18
C TYR A 293 8.32 8.19 -13.42
N ALA A 294 9.58 7.75 -13.37
CA ALA A 294 9.91 6.35 -13.52
C ALA A 294 10.97 5.89 -12.52
N THR A 295 11.09 4.58 -12.35
CA THR A 295 12.18 3.94 -11.61
C THR A 295 13.00 3.07 -12.54
N MET A 296 14.28 2.92 -12.24
CA MET A 296 15.20 2.05 -12.94
C MET A 296 16.16 1.41 -11.94
N ASN A 297 16.24 0.08 -11.95
CA ASN A 297 17.31 -0.64 -11.26
C ASN A 297 18.58 -0.61 -12.12
N THR A 298 19.71 -0.26 -11.51
CA THR A 298 20.98 -0.15 -12.22
C THR A 298 21.76 -1.47 -12.29
N GLN A 299 21.41 -2.43 -11.42
CA GLN A 299 21.98 -3.81 -11.36
C GLN A 299 21.60 -4.70 -12.54
N ASP A 300 20.46 -4.43 -13.19
CA ASP A 300 19.89 -5.32 -14.20
C ASP A 300 20.60 -5.14 -15.56
N HIS A 301 21.80 -5.71 -15.69
CA HIS A 301 22.62 -5.65 -16.92
C HIS A 301 22.07 -6.46 -18.10
N SER A 302 21.10 -7.34 -17.86
CA SER A 302 20.46 -8.19 -18.89
C SER A 302 19.33 -7.48 -19.66
N LEU A 303 19.03 -6.23 -19.31
CA LEU A 303 17.92 -5.46 -19.85
C LEU A 303 18.33 -4.54 -21.00
N ALA A 304 17.35 -4.14 -21.81
CA ALA A 304 17.59 -3.26 -22.94
C ALA A 304 18.16 -1.91 -22.44
N PRO A 305 19.35 -1.49 -22.92
CA PRO A 305 19.91 -0.22 -22.48
C PRO A 305 19.01 0.94 -22.93
N LEU A 306 18.87 1.94 -22.06
CA LEU A 306 18.15 3.16 -22.39
C LEU A 306 18.88 3.93 -23.49
N ASP A 307 18.21 4.12 -24.63
CA ASP A 307 18.72 4.87 -25.76
C ASP A 307 19.06 6.32 -25.37
N MET A 308 20.11 6.88 -25.96
CA MET A 308 20.56 8.25 -25.79
C MET A 308 19.44 9.26 -26.09
N ALA A 309 18.57 8.95 -27.05
CA ALA A 309 17.40 9.76 -27.35
C ALA A 309 16.45 9.88 -26.15
N LEU A 310 16.32 8.84 -25.33
CA LEU A 310 15.49 8.88 -24.13
C LEU A 310 16.24 9.56 -22.99
N ARG A 311 17.54 9.29 -22.84
CA ARG A 311 18.35 9.91 -21.78
C ARG A 311 18.34 11.44 -21.84
N ARG A 312 18.32 12.06 -23.03
CA ARG A 312 18.22 13.53 -23.16
C ARG A 312 16.86 14.12 -22.76
N ARG A 313 15.81 13.29 -22.66
CA ARG A 313 14.41 13.73 -22.40
C ARG A 313 13.97 13.56 -20.95
N PHE A 314 14.82 12.92 -20.15
CA PHE A 314 14.57 12.67 -18.73
C PHE A 314 15.73 13.20 -17.90
N ARG A 315 15.41 13.72 -16.71
CA ARG A 315 16.42 13.94 -15.67
C ARG A 315 16.61 12.65 -14.88
N PHE A 316 17.85 12.26 -14.65
CA PHE A 316 18.19 11.10 -13.83
C PHE A 316 18.50 11.59 -12.43
N ILE A 317 17.80 11.05 -11.44
CA ILE A 317 18.03 11.33 -10.02
C ILE A 317 18.44 10.03 -9.38
N ASP A 318 19.66 10.02 -8.85
CA ASP A 318 20.16 8.85 -8.15
C ASP A 318 19.55 8.74 -6.75
N CYS A 319 19.19 7.51 -6.38
CA CYS A 319 18.65 7.13 -5.09
C CYS A 319 19.66 6.18 -4.42
N PRO A 320 20.69 6.71 -3.74
CA PRO A 320 21.66 5.87 -3.06
C PRO A 320 21.02 5.14 -1.86
N PRO A 321 21.65 4.05 -1.37
CA PRO A 321 21.30 3.48 -0.07
C PRO A 321 21.34 4.55 1.03
N GLN A 322 20.43 4.44 1.99
CA GLN A 322 20.27 5.40 3.10
C GLN A 322 20.29 4.64 4.42
N PRO A 323 21.48 4.19 4.88
CA PRO A 323 21.60 3.44 6.12
C PRO A 323 21.08 4.22 7.34
N GLU A 324 21.06 5.55 7.29
CA GLU A 324 20.59 6.43 8.36
C GLU A 324 19.11 6.24 8.73
N LEU A 325 18.32 5.58 7.87
CA LEU A 325 16.91 5.26 8.12
C LEU A 325 16.71 4.00 8.98
N LEU A 326 17.77 3.22 9.23
CA LEU A 326 17.69 1.93 9.90
C LEU A 326 17.77 2.05 11.43
N PRO A 327 16.99 1.24 12.18
CA PRO A 327 17.01 1.27 13.64
C PRO A 327 18.23 0.55 14.22
N ILE A 328 18.45 0.75 15.52
CA ILE A 328 19.30 -0.11 16.35
C ILE A 328 18.41 -1.18 16.97
N ILE A 329 18.79 -2.45 16.83
CA ILE A 329 18.07 -3.60 17.39
C ILE A 329 18.78 -4.14 18.64
N GLY A 330 18.05 -4.76 19.57
CA GLY A 330 18.59 -5.33 20.82
C GLY A 330 18.14 -4.61 22.10
N ASP A 331 18.61 -5.08 23.26
CA ASP A 331 18.17 -4.57 24.57
C ASP A 331 18.84 -3.22 24.90
N ILE A 332 18.16 -2.13 24.54
CA ILE A 332 18.64 -0.75 24.79
C ILE A 332 18.58 -0.40 26.30
N ALA A 333 17.80 -1.14 27.10
CA ALA A 333 17.54 -0.85 28.51
C ALA A 333 18.67 -1.25 29.48
N SER A 334 19.61 -2.10 29.08
CA SER A 334 20.70 -2.61 29.94
C SER A 334 22.01 -1.81 29.84
N ALA A 335 22.10 -0.84 28.92
CA ALA A 335 23.34 -0.14 28.58
C ALA A 335 23.65 1.04 29.52
N THR A 336 24.19 0.76 30.71
CA THR A 336 24.86 1.76 31.56
C THR A 336 26.31 2.02 31.14
N ASP A 337 26.93 1.09 30.40
CA ASP A 337 28.25 1.26 29.80
C ASP A 337 28.19 1.14 28.27
N ARG A 338 28.61 2.20 27.57
CA ARG A 338 28.57 2.33 26.09
C ARG A 338 29.49 1.35 25.33
N ALA A 339 30.21 0.47 26.01
CA ALA A 339 31.23 -0.40 25.41
C ALA A 339 30.79 -1.87 25.23
N GLN A 340 29.64 -2.27 25.76
CA GLN A 340 29.19 -3.68 25.73
C GLN A 340 27.67 -3.80 25.62
N ALA A 341 27.05 -2.96 24.81
CA ALA A 341 25.63 -3.08 24.54
C ALA A 341 25.38 -4.29 23.62
N ASP A 342 24.55 -5.23 24.07
CA ASP A 342 23.96 -6.33 23.28
C ASP A 342 22.98 -5.78 22.23
N THR A 343 23.49 -4.88 21.40
CA THR A 343 22.72 -4.14 20.39
C THR A 343 23.44 -4.22 19.06
N VAL A 344 22.67 -4.24 17.97
CA VAL A 344 23.19 -4.18 16.61
C VAL A 344 22.65 -2.92 15.93
N ASP A 345 23.56 -2.01 15.63
CA ASP A 345 23.33 -0.85 14.77
C ASP A 345 23.28 -1.29 13.30
N LEU A 346 22.07 -1.40 12.75
CA LEU A 346 21.86 -1.81 11.36
C LEU A 346 22.37 -0.77 10.36
N SER A 347 22.41 0.51 10.76
CA SER A 347 22.95 1.59 9.93
C SER A 347 24.44 1.39 9.68
N LYS A 348 25.21 1.13 10.74
CA LYS A 348 26.65 0.81 10.64
C LYS A 348 26.90 -0.49 9.88
N LEU A 349 26.09 -1.52 10.14
CA LEU A 349 26.20 -2.80 9.45
C LEU A 349 26.06 -2.66 7.93
N LEU A 350 25.00 -1.97 7.48
CA LEU A 350 24.79 -1.75 6.04
C LEU A 350 25.88 -0.88 5.43
N THR A 351 26.34 0.14 6.16
CA THR A 351 27.42 1.03 5.71
C THR A 351 28.72 0.25 5.49
N GLY A 352 29.14 -0.56 6.47
CA GLY A 352 30.35 -1.37 6.37
C GLY A 352 30.25 -2.42 5.25
N LEU A 353 29.11 -3.12 5.14
CA LEU A 353 28.87 -4.05 4.03
C LEU A 353 28.97 -3.33 2.67
N ASN A 354 28.25 -2.21 2.49
CA ASN A 354 28.27 -1.47 1.23
C ASN A 354 29.65 -0.90 0.89
N MET A 355 30.45 -0.51 1.87
CA MET A 355 31.84 -0.08 1.63
C MET A 355 32.65 -1.22 0.99
N ARG A 356 32.60 -2.42 1.58
CA ARG A 356 33.34 -3.59 1.10
C ARG A 356 32.80 -4.11 -0.23
N ILE A 357 31.48 -4.12 -0.41
CA ILE A 357 30.84 -4.45 -1.69
C ILE A 357 31.28 -3.48 -2.79
N THR A 358 31.33 -2.18 -2.51
CA THR A 358 31.75 -1.17 -3.50
C THR A 358 33.21 -1.36 -3.91
N GLN A 359 34.07 -1.76 -2.98
CA GLN A 359 35.49 -2.01 -3.25
C GLN A 359 35.74 -3.27 -4.09
N THR A 360 34.91 -4.31 -3.95
CA THR A 360 35.11 -5.60 -4.62
C THR A 360 34.25 -5.78 -5.87
N LEU A 361 32.94 -5.52 -5.75
CA LEU A 361 31.92 -5.76 -6.77
C LEU A 361 31.49 -4.47 -7.50
N GLY A 362 31.84 -3.29 -6.96
CA GLY A 362 31.50 -2.00 -7.52
C GLY A 362 30.22 -1.38 -6.93
N ALA A 363 29.98 -0.10 -7.25
CA ALA A 363 28.87 0.67 -6.69
C ALA A 363 27.49 0.10 -7.07
N GLU A 364 27.39 -0.53 -8.23
CA GLU A 364 26.13 -1.13 -8.69
C GLU A 364 25.73 -2.35 -7.85
N ALA A 365 26.64 -3.03 -7.16
CA ALA A 365 26.32 -4.20 -6.35
C ALA A 365 25.85 -3.87 -4.92
N GLN A 366 25.77 -2.59 -4.56
CA GLN A 366 25.35 -2.15 -3.22
C GLN A 366 23.96 -2.67 -2.84
N LEU A 367 23.73 -2.78 -1.53
CA LEU A 367 22.47 -3.17 -0.93
C LEU A 367 21.70 -1.92 -0.46
N GLY A 368 20.43 -1.85 -0.80
CA GLY A 368 19.54 -0.80 -0.30
C GLY A 368 19.08 -1.03 1.14
N HIS A 369 18.60 0.03 1.78
CA HIS A 369 18.12 -0.02 3.17
C HIS A 369 16.83 -0.83 3.35
N ALA A 370 16.02 -1.02 2.30
CA ALA A 370 14.75 -1.75 2.39
C ALA A 370 14.90 -3.21 2.85
N PHE A 371 16.05 -3.86 2.59
CA PHE A 371 16.33 -5.22 3.06
C PHE A 371 16.31 -5.32 4.59
N LEU A 372 16.77 -4.28 5.28
CA LEU A 372 16.91 -4.24 6.74
C LEU A 372 15.83 -3.39 7.43
N PHE A 373 14.94 -2.77 6.66
CA PHE A 373 13.98 -1.80 7.19
C PHE A 373 12.93 -2.42 8.12
N SER A 374 12.60 -3.70 7.92
CA SER A 374 11.63 -4.44 8.72
C SER A 374 12.28 -5.37 9.76
N VAL A 375 13.56 -5.17 10.07
CA VAL A 375 14.30 -5.99 11.03
C VAL A 375 14.24 -5.32 12.40
N ASP A 376 13.55 -5.98 13.33
CA ASP A 376 13.34 -5.53 14.71
C ASP A 376 14.20 -6.31 15.73
N ASP A 377 14.63 -7.52 15.38
CA ASP A 377 15.41 -8.39 16.27
C ASP A 377 16.54 -9.16 15.56
N LEU A 378 17.39 -9.83 16.35
CA LEU A 378 18.55 -10.55 15.85
C LEU A 378 18.16 -11.79 15.01
N ALA A 379 17.06 -12.45 15.35
CA ALA A 379 16.61 -13.65 14.65
C ALA A 379 16.07 -13.31 13.25
N GLN A 380 15.48 -12.12 13.08
CA GLN A 380 15.09 -11.55 11.80
C GLN A 380 16.31 -11.11 10.99
N LEU A 381 17.32 -10.49 11.62
CA LEU A 381 18.56 -10.13 10.94
C LEU A 381 19.25 -11.35 10.31
N GLN A 382 19.37 -12.45 11.06
CA GLN A 382 19.91 -13.71 10.57
C GLN A 382 19.13 -14.25 9.38
N MET A 383 17.80 -14.23 9.47
CA MET A 383 16.92 -14.69 8.40
C MET A 383 17.12 -13.87 7.12
N VAL A 384 17.15 -12.54 7.23
CA VAL A 384 17.39 -11.66 6.07
C VAL A 384 18.79 -11.90 5.48
N LEU A 385 19.80 -12.13 6.31
CA LEU A 385 21.16 -12.43 5.84
C LEU A 385 21.20 -13.74 5.03
N VAL A 386 20.61 -14.80 5.56
CA VAL A 386 20.61 -16.13 4.94
C VAL A 386 19.74 -16.19 3.69
N GLU A 387 18.54 -15.62 3.74
CA GLU A 387 17.54 -15.79 2.67
C GLU A 387 17.65 -14.76 1.54
N GLN A 388 18.18 -13.56 1.81
CA GLN A 388 18.17 -12.46 0.84
C GLN A 388 19.58 -11.93 0.54
N ILE A 389 20.33 -11.51 1.56
CA ILE A 389 21.59 -10.78 1.36
C ILE A 389 22.70 -11.71 0.83
N ILE A 390 23.00 -12.82 1.52
CA ILE A 390 24.10 -13.71 1.11
C ILE A 390 23.84 -14.29 -0.29
N PRO A 391 22.65 -14.83 -0.62
CA PRO A 391 22.40 -15.35 -1.97
C PRO A 391 22.59 -14.30 -3.07
N GLN A 392 22.13 -13.07 -2.85
CA GLN A 392 22.27 -11.99 -3.83
C GLN A 392 23.74 -11.59 -4.04
N LEU A 393 24.51 -11.47 -2.97
CA LEU A 393 25.94 -11.19 -3.06
C LEU A 393 26.72 -12.35 -3.69
N ALA A 394 26.33 -13.59 -3.42
CA ALA A 394 26.96 -14.77 -4.01
C ALA A 394 26.76 -14.81 -5.52
N GLN A 395 25.56 -14.45 -5.99
CA GLN A 395 25.26 -14.28 -7.40
C GLN A 395 26.13 -13.17 -8.02
N ALA A 396 26.23 -12.01 -7.37
CA ALA A 396 27.04 -10.88 -7.84
C ALA A 396 28.55 -11.21 -7.86
N ALA A 397 29.04 -12.00 -6.91
CA ALA A 397 30.43 -12.44 -6.84
C ALA A 397 30.78 -13.54 -7.88
N GLY A 398 29.80 -14.07 -8.62
CA GLY A 398 30.04 -15.04 -9.68
C GLY A 398 30.70 -16.34 -9.21
N GLY A 399 30.42 -16.78 -7.97
CA GLY A 399 31.00 -17.99 -7.38
C GLY A 399 32.38 -17.82 -6.73
N GLN A 400 32.89 -16.59 -6.62
CA GLN A 400 34.17 -16.31 -5.93
C GLN A 400 33.96 -16.23 -4.40
N VAL A 401 34.16 -17.36 -3.72
CA VAL A 401 33.97 -17.48 -2.25
C VAL A 401 34.85 -16.49 -1.48
N ALA A 402 36.08 -16.24 -1.93
CA ALA A 402 36.99 -15.29 -1.29
C ALA A 402 36.42 -13.86 -1.23
N ILE A 403 35.68 -13.42 -2.26
CA ILE A 403 35.02 -12.11 -2.27
C ILE A 403 33.93 -12.06 -1.20
N LEU A 404 33.14 -13.13 -1.07
CA LEU A 404 32.12 -13.22 -0.03
C LEU A 404 32.72 -13.20 1.37
N GLN A 405 33.78 -13.98 1.59
CA GLN A 405 34.50 -14.00 2.86
C GLN A 405 35.08 -12.62 3.21
N TYR A 406 35.61 -11.89 2.23
CA TYR A 406 36.05 -10.51 2.42
C TYR A 406 34.89 -9.58 2.82
N ILE A 407 33.75 -9.63 2.13
CA ILE A 407 32.57 -8.80 2.43
C ILE A 407 32.07 -9.04 3.87
N PHE A 408 32.14 -10.28 4.36
CA PHE A 408 31.70 -10.66 5.71
C PHE A 408 32.82 -10.66 6.77
N ARG A 409 34.04 -10.20 6.41
CA ARG A 409 35.24 -10.19 7.26
C ARG A 409 35.57 -11.55 7.89
N ASP A 410 35.49 -12.62 7.10
CA ASP A 410 35.71 -13.99 7.55
C ASP A 410 37.19 -14.42 7.55
N GLU A 411 38.06 -13.78 6.76
CA GLU A 411 39.44 -14.21 6.48
C GLU A 411 40.34 -14.42 7.72
N GLN A 412 40.03 -13.75 8.85
CA GLN A 412 40.81 -13.82 10.09
C GLN A 412 40.04 -14.40 11.27
N GLN A 413 38.84 -14.93 11.01
CA GLN A 413 37.95 -15.42 12.06
C GLN A 413 38.04 -16.95 12.19
N PRO A 414 37.87 -17.51 13.40
CA PRO A 414 37.72 -18.95 13.59
C PRO A 414 36.53 -19.49 12.76
N LEU A 415 36.66 -20.73 12.25
CA LEU A 415 35.64 -21.38 11.41
C LEU A 415 34.23 -21.34 12.03
N SER A 416 34.12 -21.49 13.36
CA SER A 416 32.84 -21.44 14.09
C SER A 416 32.13 -20.09 14.00
N THR A 417 32.86 -19.01 13.68
CA THR A 417 32.35 -17.64 13.61
C THR A 417 32.29 -17.07 12.20
N GLN A 418 32.86 -17.74 11.20
CA GLN A 418 32.80 -17.29 9.80
C GLN A 418 31.37 -17.41 9.27
N PHE A 419 30.87 -16.42 8.52
CA PHE A 419 29.54 -16.49 7.89
C PHE A 419 29.56 -17.47 6.70
N ILE A 420 30.66 -17.47 5.93
CA ILE A 420 30.81 -18.20 4.66
C ILE A 420 32.02 -19.13 4.72
N HIS A 421 31.78 -20.39 4.38
CA HIS A 421 32.82 -21.41 4.24
C HIS A 421 33.01 -21.80 2.78
N ASP A 422 34.25 -22.17 2.43
CA ASP A 422 34.51 -22.86 1.18
C ASP A 422 34.02 -24.30 1.30
N SER A 423 33.21 -24.76 0.34
CA SER A 423 32.70 -26.12 0.27
C SER A 423 33.79 -27.20 0.47
N GLN A 424 35.02 -26.96 0.04
CA GLN A 424 36.14 -27.91 0.21
C GLN A 424 36.70 -27.93 1.64
N THR A 425 36.60 -26.83 2.38
CA THR A 425 37.16 -26.71 3.74
C THR A 425 36.37 -27.48 4.79
N MET A 426 35.04 -27.60 4.62
CA MET A 426 34.18 -28.36 5.55
C MET A 426 34.26 -29.87 5.31
N ILE A 427 34.38 -30.33 4.06
CA ILE A 427 34.56 -31.76 3.74
C ILE A 427 35.81 -32.32 4.43
N ASN A 428 36.88 -31.53 4.51
CA ASN A 428 38.11 -31.92 5.21
C ASN A 428 38.00 -31.90 6.74
N ASN A 429 37.04 -31.15 7.29
CA ASN A 429 36.86 -31.01 8.74
C ASN A 429 35.88 -32.04 9.32
N ASP A 430 34.86 -32.46 8.55
CA ASP A 430 33.99 -33.60 8.90
C ASP A 430 34.75 -34.94 8.89
N LEU A 431 35.88 -35.02 8.19
CA LEU A 431 36.83 -36.14 8.26
C LEU A 431 37.70 -36.13 9.53
N TYR A 432 37.60 -35.09 10.37
CA TYR A 432 38.43 -34.87 11.56
C TYR A 432 37.60 -34.77 12.84
N ASP A 433 36.59 -35.62 13.01
CA ASP A 433 36.00 -35.88 14.32
C ASP A 433 36.91 -36.83 15.14
N PRO A 434 37.54 -36.40 16.25
CA PRO A 434 38.42 -37.25 17.05
C PRO A 434 37.68 -38.36 17.82
N THR A 435 36.35 -38.39 17.78
CA THR A 435 35.53 -39.35 18.55
C THR A 435 35.20 -40.65 17.80
N SER A 436 35.51 -40.72 16.50
CA SER A 436 35.35 -41.93 15.70
C SER A 436 36.64 -42.77 15.65
N LYS A 437 36.94 -43.45 16.76
CA LYS A 437 37.80 -44.65 16.72
C LYS A 437 36.93 -45.86 16.97
N ASN A 438 36.56 -46.58 15.90
CA ASN A 438 36.80 -48.02 15.76
C ASN A 438 36.13 -48.63 14.50
N HIS A 439 36.88 -49.58 13.92
CA HIS A 439 36.50 -50.64 12.96
C HIS A 439 36.37 -50.33 11.45
N ALA A 440 37.52 -50.46 10.79
CA ALA A 440 37.83 -51.50 9.79
C ALA A 440 37.10 -51.58 8.43
N THR A 441 37.96 -51.75 7.43
CA THR A 441 37.86 -52.55 6.19
C THR A 441 37.24 -51.96 4.92
N THR A 442 38.14 -51.86 3.94
CA THR A 442 37.98 -51.81 2.48
C THR A 442 36.83 -52.67 1.95
N GLN A 443 35.87 -52.06 1.25
CA GLN A 443 35.16 -52.69 0.11
C GLN A 443 34.39 -51.63 -0.71
N HIS A 444 34.63 -51.63 -2.03
CA HIS A 444 33.82 -50.92 -3.02
C HIS A 444 32.39 -51.46 -3.09
N GLN A 445 31.41 -50.58 -3.30
CA GLN A 445 30.32 -50.68 -4.29
C GLN A 445 29.36 -49.48 -4.08
N MET A 446 29.13 -48.64 -5.09
CA MET A 446 27.92 -48.69 -5.94
C MET A 446 26.68 -49.18 -5.17
N PHE A 447 25.59 -48.39 -5.18
CA PHE A 447 24.32 -48.58 -4.47
C PHE A 447 24.19 -47.93 -3.08
N ALA A 448 23.93 -46.63 -3.09
CA ALA A 448 23.01 -45.99 -2.15
C ALA A 448 22.28 -44.83 -2.85
N GLU A 449 21.80 -45.07 -4.08
CA GLU A 449 20.68 -44.32 -4.63
C GLU A 449 19.42 -44.87 -3.96
N GLN A 450 18.72 -44.01 -3.20
CA GLN A 450 17.39 -44.15 -2.56
C GLN A 450 17.46 -43.85 -1.06
N GLY A 451 17.54 -42.56 -0.74
CA GLY A 451 17.50 -42.05 0.65
C GLY A 451 17.73 -40.54 0.79
N ALA A 452 18.11 -39.83 -0.26
CA ALA A 452 18.48 -38.41 -0.22
C ALA A 452 17.35 -37.45 -0.67
N PHE A 453 16.14 -37.57 -0.10
CA PHE A 453 15.00 -36.69 -0.47
C PHE A 453 14.69 -35.58 0.56
N LEU A 454 15.54 -35.33 1.55
CA LEU A 454 15.26 -34.35 2.62
C LEU A 454 16.43 -33.40 2.96
N GLY A 455 17.38 -33.20 2.05
CA GLY A 455 18.53 -32.32 2.29
C GLY A 455 19.08 -31.72 1.01
N GLN A 456 18.25 -31.01 0.24
CA GLN A 456 18.78 -30.08 -0.75
C GLN A 456 19.31 -28.84 0.01
N SER A 457 20.52 -28.96 0.58
CA SER A 457 21.32 -27.77 0.82
C SER A 457 21.63 -27.14 -0.54
N MET A 458 21.44 -25.83 -0.63
CA MET A 458 21.60 -25.03 -1.84
C MET A 458 23.06 -25.09 -2.32
N ASN A 459 23.40 -26.12 -3.11
CA ASN A 459 24.71 -26.26 -3.72
C ASN A 459 24.74 -25.52 -5.07
N VAL A 460 24.45 -24.22 -5.03
CA VAL A 460 24.53 -23.34 -6.19
C VAL A 460 25.67 -22.37 -5.93
N GLY A 461 26.89 -22.81 -6.25
CA GLY A 461 28.06 -21.93 -6.35
C GLY A 461 29.15 -22.09 -5.30
N GLY A 462 29.60 -23.29 -4.94
CA GLY A 462 30.90 -23.51 -4.26
C GLY A 462 31.09 -22.93 -2.84
N TYR A 463 30.16 -22.12 -2.34
CA TYR A 463 30.13 -21.60 -0.96
C TYR A 463 29.13 -22.38 -0.11
N MET A 464 29.37 -22.43 1.20
CA MET A 464 28.39 -22.90 2.19
C MET A 464 28.21 -21.82 3.26
N MET A 465 26.97 -21.59 3.67
CA MET A 465 26.68 -20.74 4.82
C MET A 465 26.92 -21.53 6.11
N ASN A 466 27.37 -20.85 7.16
CA ASN A 466 27.62 -21.50 8.44
C ASN A 466 26.33 -22.13 9.03
N PRO A 467 26.34 -23.42 9.43
CA PRO A 467 25.18 -24.08 10.01
C PRO A 467 24.61 -23.37 11.26
N ASP A 468 25.47 -22.78 12.09
CA ASP A 468 25.05 -22.06 13.30
C ASP A 468 24.32 -20.75 12.97
N LEU A 469 24.67 -20.10 11.85
CA LEU A 469 23.95 -18.94 11.33
C LEU A 469 22.52 -19.33 10.90
N ILE A 470 22.39 -20.47 10.23
CA ILE A 470 21.09 -20.99 9.76
C ILE A 470 20.24 -21.45 10.95
N ALA A 471 20.83 -22.19 11.88
CA ALA A 471 20.16 -22.72 13.06
C ALA A 471 19.88 -21.66 14.14
N LYS A 472 20.44 -20.45 14.01
CA LYS A 472 20.32 -19.34 14.97
C LYS A 472 20.94 -19.68 16.33
N THR A 473 22.03 -20.44 16.31
CA THR A 473 22.68 -21.03 17.50
C THR A 473 24.13 -20.57 17.65
N GLY A 474 24.75 -20.97 18.77
CA GLY A 474 26.17 -20.78 19.01
C GLY A 474 26.57 -19.30 19.09
N GLU A 475 27.67 -18.94 18.43
CA GLU A 475 28.20 -17.57 18.44
C GLU A 475 27.29 -16.61 17.66
N PHE A 476 26.51 -17.07 16.68
CA PHE A 476 25.60 -16.22 15.89
C PHE A 476 24.40 -15.70 16.70
N GLY A 477 24.13 -16.27 17.88
CA GLY A 477 23.18 -15.70 18.84
C GLY A 477 23.67 -14.44 19.54
N LYS A 478 24.94 -14.06 19.39
CA LYS A 478 25.54 -12.89 20.04
C LYS A 478 25.61 -11.69 19.10
N PRO A 479 25.15 -10.49 19.52
CA PRO A 479 25.27 -9.25 18.75
C PRO A 479 26.71 -8.94 18.28
N ALA A 480 27.72 -9.32 19.08
CA ALA A 480 29.13 -9.10 18.79
C ALA A 480 29.59 -9.64 17.42
N ILE A 481 29.02 -10.75 16.94
CA ILE A 481 29.37 -11.33 15.64
C ILE A 481 28.97 -10.39 14.49
N TYR A 482 27.86 -9.66 14.62
CA TYR A 482 27.37 -8.73 13.59
C TYR A 482 28.04 -7.36 13.70
N GLN A 483 28.41 -6.94 14.92
CA GLN A 483 29.14 -5.70 15.16
C GLN A 483 30.48 -5.65 14.40
N ARG A 484 31.11 -6.81 14.14
CA ARG A 484 32.32 -6.89 13.32
C ARG A 484 32.16 -6.34 11.90
N LEU A 485 30.92 -6.32 11.39
CA LEU A 485 30.61 -5.89 10.02
C LEU A 485 30.55 -4.37 9.87
N TYR A 486 30.65 -3.59 10.96
CA TYR A 486 30.55 -2.12 10.95
C TYR A 486 31.70 -1.41 10.24
N GLU A 487 32.89 -1.99 10.26
CA GLU A 487 34.12 -1.36 9.77
C GLU A 487 34.49 -1.78 8.34
#